data_AF-A0A1X7CIF2-F1
#
_entry.id   AF-A0A1X7CIF2-F1
#
_cell.length_a   1.000
_cell.length_b   1.000
_cell.length_c   1.000
_cell.angle_alpha   90.00
_cell.angle_beta   90.00
_cell.angle_gamma   90.00
#
_symmetry.space_group_name_H-M   'P 1'
#
loop_
_entity.id
_entity.type
_entity.pdbx_description
1 polymer ?
#
loop_
_entity_poly.entity_id
_entity_poly.type
_entity_poly.pdbx_seq_one_letter_code
_entity_poly.pdbx_strand_id
1 'polypeptide(L)'
;MDLCKTRLGDVPVAGPIEMYANGSVHICSPSGACVLETPVGKLVPQYSTDDLRRKTVQALSFYESGLPKSVPLEEKTLVKTPIGDIVVELVTFHPGGGISRVFPLNGKLSGYWSQEDEAGLADPIELMTPIGLIRTKIIGMSFYENEALRSVTLWPGEIVEVPTPVGIVKSRVGFSFSPEGRLESVEPGVPSSIKTFAGEILAYDSDAVGIHADHNSLVFGEDGSVTHIATTLTSIIATDKDGKKSVFTPLHRESICGEGETEVVPMHIDFTDEYVKITQNPDLPGVSVPVAGHSFMSRPCLPGLASPLGIIPCSV
;
A
#
# COMPACT_ATOMS: atom_id res chain seq x y z
N MET A 1 24.42 15.38 28.77
CA MET A 1 23.79 15.25 27.45
C MET A 1 24.80 14.53 26.60
N ASP A 2 24.48 13.31 26.19
CA ASP A 2 25.43 12.46 25.47
C ASP A 2 25.37 12.80 23.98
N LEU A 3 26.47 12.54 23.28
CA LEU A 3 26.61 12.85 21.86
C LEU A 3 26.80 11.56 21.08
N CYS A 4 25.87 11.28 20.17
CA CYS A 4 25.98 10.19 19.22
C CYS A 4 26.73 10.69 17.98
N LYS A 5 27.96 10.21 17.80
CA LYS A 5 28.77 10.55 16.63
C LYS A 5 28.33 9.69 15.44
N THR A 6 27.88 10.32 14.37
CA THR A 6 27.52 9.63 13.13
C THR A 6 28.39 10.13 11.98
N ARG A 7 28.37 9.41 10.86
CA ARG A 7 29.04 9.86 9.62
C ARG A 7 28.43 11.15 9.04
N LEU A 8 27.16 11.42 9.36
CA LEU A 8 26.36 12.49 8.78
C LEU A 8 26.36 13.76 9.64
N GLY A 9 26.83 13.66 10.89
CA GLY A 9 26.77 14.73 11.88
C GLY A 9 26.67 14.20 13.30
N ASP A 10 26.95 15.06 14.27
CA ASP A 10 26.82 14.71 15.68
C ASP A 10 25.38 14.97 16.15
N VAL A 11 24.79 13.97 16.82
CA VAL A 11 23.41 14.02 17.31
C VAL A 11 23.42 14.11 18.84
N PRO A 12 22.91 15.20 19.44
CA PRO A 12 22.62 15.24 20.87
C PRO A 12 21.54 14.21 21.18
N VAL A 13 21.79 13.31 22.15
CA VAL A 13 20.84 12.23 22.47
C VAL A 13 20.45 12.25 23.95
N ALA A 14 19.25 11.74 24.21
CA ALA A 14 18.77 11.45 25.56
C ALA A 14 18.29 10.00 25.57
N GLY A 15 19.15 9.08 26.02
CA GLY A 15 18.84 7.66 26.06
C GLY A 15 19.94 6.78 25.47
N PRO A 16 19.70 5.46 25.39
CA PRO A 16 20.65 4.52 24.84
C PRO A 16 20.87 4.75 23.34
N ILE A 17 22.11 4.51 22.90
CA ILE A 17 22.47 4.41 21.49
C ILE A 17 22.56 2.92 21.17
N GLU A 18 21.76 2.45 20.23
CA GLU A 18 21.89 1.08 19.73
C GLU A 18 22.97 1.05 18.66
N MET A 19 23.82 0.02 18.73
CA MET A 19 24.95 -0.17 17.82
C MET A 19 24.82 -1.51 17.11
N TYR A 20 25.32 -1.56 15.88
CA TYR A 20 25.59 -2.81 15.20
C TYR A 20 26.83 -3.52 15.78
N ALA A 21 27.00 -4.79 15.43
CA ALA A 21 28.17 -5.58 15.83
C ALA A 21 29.51 -4.98 15.32
N ASN A 22 29.47 -4.25 14.20
CA ASN A 22 30.63 -3.55 13.64
C ASN A 22 30.95 -2.21 14.34
N GLY A 23 30.17 -1.82 15.36
CA GLY A 23 30.33 -0.59 16.12
C GLY A 23 29.71 0.66 15.49
N SER A 24 29.08 0.55 14.31
CA SER A 24 28.31 1.64 13.72
C SER A 24 26.97 1.86 14.44
N VAL A 25 26.48 3.09 14.43
CA VAL A 25 25.19 3.46 15.03
C VAL A 25 24.07 2.77 14.27
N HIS A 26 23.18 2.11 14.99
CA HIS A 26 21.95 1.54 14.45
C HIS A 26 20.77 2.50 14.66
N ILE A 27 20.52 2.89 15.91
CA ILE A 27 19.38 3.73 16.32
C ILE A 27 19.84 4.73 17.38
N CYS A 28 19.37 5.97 17.28
CA CYS A 28 19.48 6.95 18.35
C CYS A 28 18.32 7.96 18.33
N SER A 29 17.94 8.49 19.49
CA SER A 29 16.86 9.47 19.62
C SER A 29 17.42 10.88 19.88
N PRO A 30 17.20 11.84 18.98
CA PRO A 30 17.65 13.22 19.19
C PRO A 30 17.03 13.84 20.45
N SER A 31 17.81 14.66 21.15
CA SER A 31 17.36 15.43 22.33
C SER A 31 17.56 16.94 22.18
N GLY A 32 18.04 17.37 21.01
CA GLY A 32 18.20 18.77 20.66
C GLY A 32 18.48 18.95 19.18
N ALA A 33 18.44 20.20 18.73
CA ALA A 33 18.66 20.57 17.34
C ALA A 33 20.04 20.10 16.85
N CYS A 34 20.04 19.45 15.68
CA CYS A 34 21.24 19.07 14.95
C CYS A 34 20.94 19.06 13.45
N VAL A 35 22.01 19.01 12.64
CA VAL A 35 21.90 18.94 11.19
C VAL A 35 22.64 17.69 10.73
N LEU A 36 21.97 16.87 9.92
CA LEU A 36 22.58 15.74 9.24
C LEU A 36 22.86 16.11 7.79
N GLU A 37 24.11 15.91 7.35
CA GLU A 37 24.49 15.99 5.94
C GLU A 37 24.16 14.67 5.26
N THR A 38 22.99 14.60 4.64
CA THR A 38 22.48 13.40 3.96
C THR A 38 22.69 13.48 2.45
N PRO A 39 22.56 12.37 1.71
CA PRO A 39 22.63 12.38 0.25
C PRO A 39 21.63 13.30 -0.44
N VAL A 40 20.52 13.64 0.22
CA VAL A 40 19.46 14.53 -0.30
C VAL A 40 19.56 15.96 0.24
N GLY A 41 20.66 16.28 0.91
CA GLY A 41 20.92 17.59 1.49
C GLY A 41 20.90 17.59 3.01
N LYS A 42 20.82 18.80 3.57
CA LYS A 42 20.83 19.02 5.03
C LYS A 42 19.44 18.79 5.60
N LEU A 43 19.32 17.85 6.52
CA LEU A 43 18.06 17.54 7.21
C LEU A 43 18.20 17.85 8.70
N VAL A 44 17.13 18.37 9.30
CA VAL A 44 17.01 18.60 10.74
C VAL A 44 16.09 17.53 11.32
N PRO A 45 16.64 16.53 12.03
CA PRO A 45 15.84 15.50 12.67
C PRO A 45 14.83 16.06 13.67
N GLN A 46 13.73 15.34 13.87
CA GLN A 46 12.83 15.61 14.98
C GLN A 46 13.57 15.47 16.30
N TYR A 47 13.50 16.50 17.14
CA TYR A 47 14.05 16.52 18.49
C TYR A 47 13.05 17.05 19.52
N SER A 48 11.89 17.54 19.10
CA SER A 48 10.81 17.96 19.98
C SER A 48 9.53 17.13 19.82
N THR A 49 8.62 17.30 20.78
CA THR A 49 7.30 16.67 20.81
C THR A 49 6.22 17.73 20.89
N ASP A 50 5.01 17.35 20.51
CA ASP A 50 3.79 18.06 20.88
C ASP A 50 2.85 17.09 21.60
N ASP A 51 1.99 17.63 22.47
CA ASP A 51 1.15 16.80 23.37
C ASP A 51 0.03 16.04 22.64
N LEU A 52 -0.24 16.36 21.37
CA LEU A 52 -1.42 15.89 20.63
C LEU A 52 -1.06 14.90 19.51
N ARG A 53 -0.25 15.35 18.56
CA ARG A 53 0.10 14.71 17.28
C ARG A 53 1.44 13.96 17.34
N ARG A 54 2.45 14.51 18.02
CA ARG A 54 3.83 13.97 18.09
C ARG A 54 4.28 13.73 19.53
N LYS A 55 3.63 12.79 20.22
CA LYS A 55 3.82 12.48 21.65
C LYS A 55 5.23 11.99 22.03
N THR A 56 6.01 11.51 21.05
CA THR A 56 7.35 10.97 21.28
C THR A 56 8.28 11.45 20.18
N VAL A 57 9.53 11.76 20.53
CA VAL A 57 10.58 11.97 19.54
C VAL A 57 10.84 10.64 18.83
N GLN A 58 10.64 10.61 17.51
CA GLN A 58 10.93 9.43 16.72
C GLN A 58 12.45 9.28 16.54
N ALA A 59 12.94 8.05 16.69
CA ALA A 59 14.36 7.78 16.59
C ALA A 59 14.86 7.88 15.15
N LEU A 60 16.10 8.31 15.00
CA LEU A 60 16.88 8.12 13.79
C LEU A 60 17.28 6.65 13.68
N SER A 61 17.29 6.13 12.45
CA SER A 61 17.89 4.83 12.18
C SER A 61 18.85 4.90 11.00
N PHE A 62 19.86 4.04 11.02
CA PHE A 62 20.94 4.00 10.06
C PHE A 62 21.18 2.57 9.59
N TYR A 63 21.81 2.42 8.44
CA TYR A 63 22.36 1.14 7.98
C TYR A 63 23.73 0.89 8.59
N GLU A 64 24.22 -0.36 8.51
CA GLU A 64 25.59 -0.72 8.94
C GLU A 64 26.70 0.09 8.25
N SER A 65 26.40 0.69 7.09
CA SER A 65 27.29 1.59 6.35
C SER A 65 27.42 2.99 6.97
N GLY A 66 26.60 3.30 7.99
CA GLY A 66 26.45 4.62 8.59
C GLY A 66 25.61 5.61 7.75
N LEU A 67 25.05 5.17 6.62
CA LEU A 67 24.08 5.95 5.85
C LEU A 67 22.71 5.98 6.56
N PRO A 68 21.92 7.04 6.38
CA PRO A 68 20.62 7.13 7.03
C PRO A 68 19.70 6.05 6.46
N LYS A 69 18.80 5.53 7.29
CA LYS A 69 17.72 4.63 6.91
C LYS A 69 16.36 5.30 7.06
N SER A 70 16.16 6.03 8.16
CA SER A 70 14.94 6.80 8.43
C SER A 70 15.28 8.07 9.20
N VAL A 71 14.78 9.21 8.70
CA VAL A 71 14.99 10.54 9.29
C VAL A 71 13.63 11.25 9.42
N PRO A 72 12.96 11.12 10.58
CA PRO A 72 11.82 11.97 10.95
C PRO A 72 12.31 13.41 11.10
N LEU A 73 11.55 14.38 10.60
CA LEU A 73 11.96 15.79 10.56
C LEU A 73 11.23 16.64 11.59
N GLU A 74 11.96 17.59 12.17
CA GLU A 74 11.39 18.54 13.13
C GLU A 74 10.26 19.35 12.49
N GLU A 75 10.52 19.90 11.30
CA GLU A 75 9.57 20.70 10.54
C GLU A 75 9.34 20.11 9.14
N LYS A 76 8.20 20.48 8.54
CA LYS A 76 7.92 20.26 7.12
C LYS A 76 9.06 20.85 6.29
N THR A 77 9.83 20.01 5.63
CA THR A 77 11.04 20.40 4.91
C THR A 77 10.89 20.11 3.43
N LEU A 78 11.29 21.06 2.57
CA LEU A 78 11.36 20.83 1.14
C LEU A 78 12.53 19.91 0.80
N VAL A 79 12.24 18.74 0.26
CA VAL A 79 13.22 17.73 -0.16
C VAL A 79 13.17 17.57 -1.67
N LYS A 80 14.34 17.57 -2.30
CA LYS A 80 14.46 17.27 -3.74
C LYS A 80 14.27 15.77 -3.93
N THR A 81 13.21 15.39 -4.63
CA THR A 81 12.94 13.99 -4.97
C THR A 81 13.10 13.77 -6.48
N PRO A 82 13.22 12.50 -6.93
CA PRO A 82 13.31 12.19 -8.37
C PRO A 82 12.13 12.71 -9.21
N ILE A 83 10.99 12.97 -8.58
CA ILE A 83 9.73 13.42 -9.22
C ILE A 83 9.42 14.90 -8.92
N GLY A 84 10.38 15.65 -8.37
CA GLY A 84 10.25 17.07 -8.05
C GLY A 84 10.48 17.39 -6.58
N ASP A 85 10.34 18.67 -6.24
CA ASP A 85 10.52 19.14 -4.87
C ASP A 85 9.23 18.87 -4.06
N ILE A 86 9.35 18.14 -2.95
CA ILE A 86 8.22 17.74 -2.11
C ILE A 86 8.46 18.19 -0.68
N VAL A 87 7.45 18.78 -0.05
CA VAL A 87 7.48 19.13 1.37
C VAL A 87 7.12 17.90 2.20
N VAL A 88 8.00 17.50 3.12
CA VAL A 88 7.92 16.22 3.82
C VAL A 88 8.22 16.37 5.32
N GLU A 89 7.72 15.43 6.11
CA GLU A 89 8.01 15.29 7.54
C GLU A 89 8.81 14.02 7.87
N LEU A 90 8.95 13.11 6.91
CA LEU A 90 9.76 11.90 7.04
C LEU A 90 10.36 11.52 5.69
N VAL A 91 11.65 11.21 5.70
CA VAL A 91 12.39 10.62 4.57
C VAL A 91 12.99 9.30 5.02
N THR A 92 12.80 8.25 4.23
CA THR A 92 13.52 6.99 4.36
C THR A 92 14.40 6.77 3.15
N PHE A 93 15.44 5.96 3.33
CA PHE A 93 16.52 5.79 2.36
C PHE A 93 16.75 4.32 2.06
N HIS A 94 17.25 4.04 0.87
CA HIS A 94 17.82 2.74 0.52
C HIS A 94 19.23 2.59 1.12
N PRO A 95 19.78 1.37 1.22
CA PRO A 95 21.15 1.15 1.73
C PRO A 95 22.23 1.96 1.00
N GLY A 96 22.03 2.27 -0.29
CA GLY A 96 22.91 3.11 -1.10
C GLY A 96 22.79 4.62 -0.86
N GLY A 97 21.84 5.06 -0.03
CA GLY A 97 21.61 6.47 0.32
C GLY A 97 20.63 7.22 -0.57
N GLY A 98 20.12 6.60 -1.64
CA GLY A 98 19.01 7.14 -2.42
C GLY A 98 17.70 7.14 -1.62
N ILE A 99 16.73 7.98 -2.00
CA ILE A 99 15.41 8.03 -1.35
C ILE A 99 14.69 6.70 -1.56
N SER A 100 14.14 6.13 -0.49
CA SER A 100 13.28 4.96 -0.54
C SER A 100 11.80 5.35 -0.45
N ARG A 101 11.45 6.22 0.51
CA ARG A 101 10.09 6.75 0.64
C ARG A 101 10.13 8.15 1.24
N VAL A 102 9.16 8.96 0.83
CA VAL A 102 8.88 10.24 1.48
C VAL A 102 7.44 10.29 1.95
N PHE A 103 7.23 10.98 3.07
CA PHE A 103 5.90 11.20 3.64
C PHE A 103 5.69 12.70 3.87
N PRO A 104 4.68 13.32 3.22
CA PRO A 104 4.30 14.70 3.46
C PRO A 104 3.99 15.00 4.93
N LEU A 105 3.44 14.01 5.65
CA LEU A 105 3.10 14.06 7.06
C LEU A 105 3.58 12.79 7.79
N ASN A 106 3.95 12.93 9.06
CA ASN A 106 4.43 11.84 9.91
C ASN A 106 3.86 11.92 11.34
N GLY A 107 2.58 12.31 11.47
CA GLY A 107 1.86 12.28 12.75
C GLY A 107 1.45 10.86 13.15
N LYS A 108 1.15 10.67 14.45
CA LYS A 108 0.67 9.38 14.98
C LYS A 108 -0.76 9.51 15.46
N LEU A 109 -1.64 8.66 14.94
CA LEU A 109 -3.04 8.61 15.40
C LEU A 109 -3.11 8.22 16.87
N SER A 110 -4.03 8.83 17.61
CA SER A 110 -4.29 8.54 19.01
C SER A 110 -5.74 8.90 19.39
N GLY A 111 -6.15 8.61 20.63
CA GLY A 111 -7.50 9.00 21.10
C GLY A 111 -7.79 10.52 21.09
N TYR A 112 -6.77 11.36 20.87
CA TYR A 112 -6.89 12.82 20.75
C TYR A 112 -6.46 13.35 19.37
N TRP A 113 -6.09 12.46 18.44
CA TRP A 113 -5.62 12.82 17.11
C TRP A 113 -6.12 11.79 16.11
N SER A 114 -7.21 12.13 15.44
CA SER A 114 -7.92 11.27 14.50
C SER A 114 -7.28 11.29 13.11
N GLN A 115 -7.75 10.40 12.24
CA GLN A 115 -7.37 10.41 10.84
C GLN A 115 -7.82 11.70 10.15
N GLU A 116 -8.99 12.21 10.52
CA GLU A 116 -9.54 13.47 10.02
C GLU A 116 -8.67 14.67 10.44
N ASP A 117 -8.16 14.67 11.67
CA ASP A 117 -7.24 15.72 12.15
C ASP A 117 -5.94 15.73 11.33
N GLU A 118 -5.34 14.56 11.09
CA GLU A 118 -4.12 14.46 10.28
C GLU A 118 -4.40 14.83 8.81
N ALA A 119 -5.53 14.39 8.25
CA ALA A 119 -5.96 14.75 6.89
C ALA A 119 -6.20 16.26 6.72
N GLY A 120 -6.55 16.96 7.80
CA GLY A 120 -6.68 18.41 7.85
C GLY A 120 -5.37 19.16 7.63
N LEU A 121 -4.22 18.51 7.88
CA LEU A 121 -2.88 19.06 7.66
C LEU A 121 -2.29 18.70 6.28
N ALA A 122 -2.96 17.81 5.55
CA ALA A 122 -2.52 17.32 4.25
C ALA A 122 -3.01 18.24 3.14
N ASP A 123 -2.06 18.83 2.42
CA ASP A 123 -2.33 19.63 1.23
C ASP A 123 -2.29 18.75 -0.03
N PRO A 124 -3.16 19.01 -1.03
CA PRO A 124 -3.04 18.35 -2.33
C PRO A 124 -1.70 18.68 -2.98
N ILE A 125 -1.02 17.64 -3.45
CA ILE A 125 0.27 17.74 -4.16
C ILE A 125 0.02 17.48 -5.64
N GLU A 126 0.62 18.32 -6.48
CA GLU A 126 0.62 18.13 -7.92
C GLU A 126 1.89 17.39 -8.33
N LEU A 127 1.73 16.26 -9.01
CA LEU A 127 2.81 15.32 -9.30
C LEU A 127 2.77 14.83 -10.74
N MET A 128 3.94 14.85 -11.38
CA MET A 128 4.14 14.16 -12.65
C MET A 128 4.45 12.69 -12.39
N THR A 129 3.56 11.81 -12.84
CA THR A 129 3.71 10.37 -12.73
C THR A 129 3.77 9.74 -14.13
N PRO A 130 4.17 8.46 -14.26
CA PRO A 130 4.12 7.76 -15.54
C PRO A 130 2.72 7.70 -16.20
N ILE A 131 1.65 7.80 -15.41
CA ILE A 131 0.26 7.85 -15.92
C ILE A 131 -0.23 9.28 -16.22
N GLY A 132 0.64 10.29 -16.06
CA GLY A 132 0.32 11.69 -16.28
C GLY A 132 0.29 12.52 -15.00
N LEU A 133 -0.26 13.72 -15.12
CA LEU A 133 -0.35 14.69 -14.02
C LEU A 133 -1.49 14.30 -13.09
N ILE A 134 -1.19 14.16 -11.81
CA ILE A 134 -2.21 13.99 -10.76
C ILE A 134 -2.15 15.14 -9.77
N ARG A 135 -3.29 15.45 -9.14
CA ARG A 135 -3.37 16.41 -8.05
C ARG A 135 -4.29 15.86 -6.96
N THR A 136 -3.71 15.45 -5.84
CA THR A 136 -4.44 14.75 -4.77
C THR A 136 -3.66 14.82 -3.46
N LYS A 137 -4.30 14.51 -2.33
CA LYS A 137 -3.60 14.36 -1.05
C LYS A 137 -2.89 13.00 -1.01
N ILE A 138 -1.63 13.00 -0.60
CA ILE A 138 -0.78 11.81 -0.57
C ILE A 138 -0.29 11.50 0.85
N ILE A 139 -0.34 10.22 1.23
CA ILE A 139 0.26 9.70 2.46
C ILE A 139 1.76 9.52 2.26
N GLY A 140 2.16 8.89 1.15
CA GLY A 140 3.56 8.64 0.87
C GLY A 140 3.83 8.22 -0.56
N MET A 141 5.10 8.39 -0.96
CA MET A 141 5.60 8.04 -2.29
C MET A 141 6.85 7.21 -2.13
N SER A 142 6.89 6.06 -2.80
CA SER A 142 8.02 5.13 -2.74
C SER A 142 8.83 5.18 -4.03
N PHE A 143 10.12 4.91 -3.94
CA PHE A 143 11.04 4.91 -5.08
C PHE A 143 11.86 3.62 -5.10
N TYR A 144 12.23 3.19 -6.29
CA TYR A 144 13.23 2.16 -6.48
C TYR A 144 14.64 2.71 -6.25
N GLU A 145 15.64 1.83 -6.14
CA GLU A 145 17.05 2.24 -6.02
C GLU A 145 17.56 3.00 -7.25
N ASN A 146 16.96 2.77 -8.43
CA ASN A 146 17.24 3.53 -9.65
C ASN A 146 16.49 4.88 -9.72
N GLU A 147 15.92 5.32 -8.59
CA GLU A 147 15.18 6.58 -8.42
C GLU A 147 13.84 6.66 -9.17
N ALA A 148 13.42 5.60 -9.87
CA ALA A 148 12.09 5.55 -10.48
C ALA A 148 10.99 5.54 -9.42
N LEU A 149 9.87 6.23 -9.69
CA LEU A 149 8.68 6.22 -8.85
C LEU A 149 8.10 4.80 -8.82
N ARG A 150 8.03 4.21 -7.63
CA ARG A 150 7.49 2.87 -7.41
C ARG A 150 6.00 2.90 -7.09
N SER A 151 5.57 3.79 -6.19
CA SER A 151 4.16 3.82 -5.78
C SER A 151 3.76 5.18 -5.22
N VAL A 152 2.48 5.50 -5.35
CA VAL A 152 1.83 6.66 -4.73
C VAL A 152 0.69 6.14 -3.86
N THR A 153 0.74 6.44 -2.55
CA THR A 153 -0.31 6.09 -1.60
C THR A 153 -1.16 7.32 -1.31
N LEU A 154 -2.45 7.22 -1.58
CA LEU A 154 -3.44 8.28 -1.45
C LEU A 154 -3.94 8.40 0.00
N TRP A 155 -4.39 9.59 0.37
CA TRP A 155 -5.14 9.74 1.61
C TRP A 155 -6.49 9.00 1.54
N PRO A 156 -6.93 8.36 2.63
CA PRO A 156 -8.27 7.78 2.72
C PRO A 156 -9.35 8.78 2.28
N GLY A 157 -10.21 8.34 1.36
CA GLY A 157 -11.27 9.15 0.76
C GLY A 157 -10.89 9.87 -0.53
N GLU A 158 -9.60 9.99 -0.85
CA GLU A 158 -9.15 10.46 -2.17
C GLU A 158 -9.41 9.40 -3.24
N ILE A 159 -9.81 9.84 -4.43
CA ILE A 159 -10.00 8.98 -5.60
C ILE A 159 -9.27 9.58 -6.80
N VAL A 160 -8.42 8.77 -7.44
CA VAL A 160 -7.72 9.15 -8.68
C VAL A 160 -8.18 8.24 -9.82
N GLU A 161 -8.49 8.83 -10.97
CA GLU A 161 -8.75 8.07 -12.19
C GLU A 161 -7.42 7.66 -12.83
N VAL A 162 -7.16 6.35 -12.85
CA VAL A 162 -5.91 5.77 -13.35
C VAL A 162 -6.18 5.17 -14.72
N PRO A 163 -5.52 5.62 -15.80
CA PRO A 163 -5.53 4.91 -17.07
C PRO A 163 -4.75 3.60 -16.91
N THR A 164 -5.43 2.48 -17.13
CA THR A 164 -4.86 1.13 -17.03
C THR A 164 -4.96 0.40 -18.39
N PRO A 165 -4.24 -0.72 -18.58
CA PRO A 165 -4.38 -1.56 -19.77
C PRO A 165 -5.82 -2.04 -20.05
N VAL A 166 -6.67 -2.08 -19.01
CA VAL A 166 -8.07 -2.55 -19.08
C VAL A 166 -9.10 -1.41 -19.01
N GLY A 167 -8.65 -0.17 -19.23
CA GLY A 167 -9.49 1.04 -19.19
C GLY A 167 -9.21 1.90 -17.96
N ILE A 168 -10.07 2.88 -17.70
CA ILE A 168 -9.90 3.78 -16.55
C ILE A 168 -10.44 3.11 -15.29
N VAL A 169 -9.61 3.05 -14.25
CA VAL A 169 -9.98 2.53 -12.92
C VAL A 169 -9.91 3.65 -11.90
N LYS A 170 -10.95 3.79 -11.07
CA LYS A 170 -10.96 4.72 -9.94
C LYS A 170 -10.20 4.10 -8.77
N SER A 171 -9.06 4.66 -8.39
CA SER A 171 -8.22 4.14 -7.31
C SER A 171 -8.48 4.86 -5.98
N ARG A 172 -8.54 4.11 -4.85
CA ARG A 172 -8.76 4.69 -3.49
C ARG A 172 -7.57 4.61 -2.53
N VAL A 173 -6.68 3.62 -2.68
CA VAL A 173 -5.46 3.49 -1.86
C VAL A 173 -4.26 4.01 -2.63
N GLY A 174 -4.21 3.75 -3.94
CA GLY A 174 -3.13 4.22 -4.79
C GLY A 174 -2.81 3.26 -5.92
N PHE A 175 -1.60 3.38 -6.42
CA PHE A 175 -1.11 2.63 -7.57
C PHE A 175 0.41 2.49 -7.53
N SER A 176 0.92 1.47 -8.22
CA SER A 176 2.34 1.17 -8.34
C SER A 176 2.80 1.07 -9.79
N PHE A 177 4.09 1.26 -10.00
CA PHE A 177 4.76 1.17 -11.29
C PHE A 177 5.97 0.26 -11.21
N SER A 178 6.35 -0.32 -12.34
CA SER A 178 7.63 -0.99 -12.53
C SER A 178 8.79 0.02 -12.55
N PRO A 179 10.05 -0.43 -12.45
CA PRO A 179 11.22 0.44 -12.58
C PRO A 179 11.28 1.22 -13.91
N GLU A 180 10.62 0.73 -14.96
CA GLU A 180 10.49 1.38 -16.28
C GLU A 180 9.30 2.33 -16.37
N GLY A 181 8.52 2.49 -15.29
CA GLY A 181 7.35 3.36 -15.23
C GLY A 181 6.07 2.75 -15.81
N ARG A 182 6.02 1.44 -16.09
CA ARG A 182 4.76 0.77 -16.48
C ARG A 182 3.86 0.62 -15.27
N LEU A 183 2.56 0.86 -15.41
CA LEU A 183 1.60 0.61 -14.32
C LEU A 183 1.61 -0.88 -13.96
N GLU A 184 1.96 -1.21 -12.72
CA GLU A 184 1.98 -2.57 -12.21
C GLU A 184 0.69 -2.94 -11.49
N SER A 185 0.15 -2.04 -10.68
CA SER A 185 -1.08 -2.34 -9.94
C SER A 185 -1.86 -1.10 -9.52
N VAL A 186 -3.15 -1.30 -9.24
CA VAL A 186 -4.07 -0.26 -8.75
C VAL A 186 -5.05 -0.87 -7.76
N GLU A 187 -5.45 -0.11 -6.74
CA GLU A 187 -6.47 -0.54 -5.77
C GLU A 187 -7.84 0.05 -6.12
N PRO A 188 -8.77 -0.73 -6.71
CA PRO A 188 -10.07 -0.22 -7.11
C PRO A 188 -10.87 0.33 -5.92
N GLY A 189 -11.36 1.55 -6.07
CA GLY A 189 -12.24 2.20 -5.10
C GLY A 189 -13.66 1.68 -5.10
N VAL A 190 -14.06 1.05 -6.20
CA VAL A 190 -15.37 0.41 -6.40
C VAL A 190 -15.19 -0.86 -7.24
N PRO A 191 -16.13 -1.82 -7.16
CA PRO A 191 -16.16 -2.97 -8.05
C PRO A 191 -16.00 -2.57 -9.52
N SER A 192 -14.84 -2.91 -10.07
CA SER A 192 -14.45 -2.55 -11.43
C SER A 192 -14.51 -3.79 -12.32
N SER A 193 -15.22 -3.69 -13.44
CA SER A 193 -15.46 -4.85 -14.30
C SER A 193 -14.28 -5.12 -15.23
N ILE A 194 -13.57 -6.22 -14.98
CA ILE A 194 -12.33 -6.57 -15.68
C ILE A 194 -12.57 -7.81 -16.54
N LYS A 195 -12.29 -7.71 -17.84
CA LYS A 195 -12.35 -8.86 -18.75
C LYS A 195 -11.07 -9.67 -18.65
N THR A 196 -11.20 -10.96 -18.39
CA THR A 196 -10.10 -11.94 -18.36
C THR A 196 -10.48 -13.15 -19.22
N PHE A 197 -9.52 -14.07 -19.44
CA PHE A 197 -9.85 -15.35 -20.09
C PHE A 197 -10.74 -16.25 -19.22
N ALA A 198 -10.82 -15.99 -17.91
CA ALA A 198 -11.72 -16.67 -17.00
C ALA A 198 -13.12 -16.03 -16.94
N GLY A 199 -13.39 -15.03 -17.77
CA GLY A 199 -14.64 -14.27 -17.81
C GLY A 199 -14.49 -12.85 -17.25
N GLU A 200 -15.62 -12.20 -17.04
CA GLU A 200 -15.71 -10.86 -16.45
C GLU A 200 -15.68 -10.96 -14.92
N ILE A 201 -14.72 -10.28 -14.29
CA ILE A 201 -14.48 -10.32 -12.84
C ILE A 201 -14.59 -8.91 -12.29
N LEU A 202 -15.38 -8.75 -11.23
CA LEU A 202 -15.46 -7.50 -10.48
C LEU A 202 -14.28 -7.39 -9.52
N ALA A 203 -13.24 -6.67 -9.92
CA ALA A 203 -12.06 -6.43 -9.10
C ALA A 203 -12.42 -5.47 -7.94
N TYR A 204 -12.33 -5.98 -6.72
CA TYR A 204 -12.55 -5.24 -5.48
C TYR A 204 -12.16 -6.11 -4.28
N ASP A 205 -11.34 -5.56 -3.40
CA ASP A 205 -10.94 -6.18 -2.14
C ASP A 205 -11.52 -5.37 -0.99
N SER A 206 -12.36 -5.98 -0.16
CA SER A 206 -12.91 -5.30 1.03
C SER A 206 -11.87 -5.10 2.14
N ASP A 207 -10.79 -5.87 2.12
CA ASP A 207 -9.75 -5.94 3.15
C ASP A 207 -8.50 -5.15 2.79
N ALA A 208 -8.49 -4.46 1.65
CA ALA A 208 -7.35 -3.68 1.18
C ALA A 208 -6.84 -2.71 2.26
N VAL A 209 -5.59 -2.90 2.67
CA VAL A 209 -4.97 -2.12 3.73
C VAL A 209 -4.39 -0.83 3.15
N GLY A 210 -5.00 0.31 3.47
CA GLY A 210 -4.61 1.64 2.98
C GLY A 210 -3.29 2.22 3.51
N ILE A 211 -2.35 1.39 3.95
CA ILE A 211 -1.05 1.83 4.51
C ILE A 211 -0.05 2.15 3.40
N HIS A 212 -0.03 1.36 2.34
CA HIS A 212 0.83 1.56 1.18
C HIS A 212 0.19 1.01 -0.09
N ALA A 213 0.47 1.65 -1.22
CA ALA A 213 0.00 1.21 -2.53
C ALA A 213 0.97 0.25 -3.24
N ASP A 214 1.88 -0.40 -2.51
CA ASP A 214 2.89 -1.30 -3.09
C ASP A 214 2.29 -2.64 -3.55
N HIS A 215 1.14 -3.03 -2.97
CA HIS A 215 0.40 -4.24 -3.31
C HIS A 215 -1.08 -3.87 -3.39
N ASN A 216 -1.68 -4.08 -4.56
CA ASN A 216 -3.07 -3.74 -4.79
C ASN A 216 -3.83 -4.90 -5.45
N SER A 217 -5.15 -4.78 -5.45
CA SER A 217 -6.07 -5.84 -5.83
C SER A 217 -6.16 -6.14 -7.33
N LEU A 218 -5.71 -5.21 -8.19
CA LEU A 218 -5.66 -5.41 -9.63
C LEU A 218 -4.22 -5.20 -10.09
N VAL A 219 -3.60 -6.28 -10.58
CA VAL A 219 -2.18 -6.30 -10.99
C VAL A 219 -2.05 -6.68 -12.46
N PHE A 220 -1.08 -6.04 -13.11
CA PHE A 220 -0.78 -6.19 -14.52
C PHE A 220 0.61 -6.80 -14.74
N GLY A 221 0.75 -7.61 -15.78
CA GLY A 221 2.02 -8.08 -16.31
C GLY A 221 2.69 -7.03 -17.18
N GLU A 222 3.92 -7.31 -17.63
CA GLU A 222 4.70 -6.38 -18.46
C GLU A 222 4.05 -6.08 -19.82
N ASP A 223 3.28 -7.03 -20.35
CA ASP A 223 2.51 -6.92 -21.59
C ASP A 223 1.15 -6.24 -21.41
N GLY A 224 0.82 -5.82 -20.17
CA GLY A 224 -0.47 -5.24 -19.80
C GLY A 224 -1.58 -6.27 -19.57
N SER A 225 -1.28 -7.57 -19.64
CA SER A 225 -2.22 -8.62 -19.23
C SER A 225 -2.55 -8.52 -17.75
N VAL A 226 -3.73 -8.98 -17.34
CA VAL A 226 -4.08 -9.02 -15.92
C VAL A 226 -3.50 -10.29 -15.31
N THR A 227 -2.63 -10.13 -14.31
CA THR A 227 -1.93 -11.24 -13.64
C THR A 227 -2.52 -11.56 -12.27
N HIS A 228 -3.20 -10.61 -11.63
CA HIS A 228 -3.88 -10.83 -10.36
C HIS A 228 -5.16 -10.01 -10.24
N ILE A 229 -6.21 -10.62 -9.69
CA ILE A 229 -7.43 -9.95 -9.25
C ILE A 229 -7.86 -10.47 -7.87
N ALA A 230 -8.12 -9.56 -6.94
CA ALA A 230 -8.93 -9.84 -5.74
C ALA A 230 -10.41 -9.47 -6.00
N THR A 231 -11.33 -10.33 -5.54
CA THR A 231 -12.77 -10.12 -5.73
C THR A 231 -13.58 -10.66 -4.55
N THR A 232 -14.63 -9.94 -4.18
CA THR A 232 -15.68 -10.39 -3.24
C THR A 232 -17.01 -10.71 -3.93
N LEU A 233 -17.12 -10.42 -5.24
CA LEU A 233 -18.39 -10.41 -5.97
C LEU A 233 -18.42 -11.36 -7.18
N THR A 234 -17.39 -12.17 -7.37
CA THR A 234 -17.28 -13.06 -8.53
C THR A 234 -16.88 -14.47 -8.12
N SER A 235 -17.61 -15.48 -8.60
CA SER A 235 -17.19 -16.88 -8.55
C SER A 235 -16.49 -17.28 -9.86
N ILE A 236 -15.52 -18.19 -9.77
CA ILE A 236 -14.86 -18.83 -10.92
C ILE A 236 -15.31 -20.28 -11.04
N ILE A 237 -15.63 -20.70 -12.26
CA ILE A 237 -16.00 -22.07 -12.60
C ILE A 237 -14.95 -22.60 -13.56
N ALA A 238 -14.22 -23.64 -13.15
CA ALA A 238 -13.36 -24.41 -14.04
C ALA A 238 -14.08 -25.69 -14.47
N THR A 239 -14.08 -25.97 -15.77
CA THR A 239 -14.65 -27.20 -16.34
C THR A 239 -13.55 -27.99 -17.02
N ASP A 240 -13.31 -29.22 -16.58
CA ASP A 240 -12.31 -30.10 -17.20
C ASP A 240 -12.81 -30.72 -18.53
N LYS A 241 -11.92 -31.44 -19.21
CA LYS A 241 -12.19 -32.13 -20.48
C LYS A 241 -13.34 -33.15 -20.43
N ASP A 242 -13.63 -33.68 -19.24
CA ASP A 242 -14.69 -34.68 -19.02
C ASP A 242 -16.02 -34.00 -18.60
N GLY A 243 -16.04 -32.66 -18.55
CA GLY A 243 -17.19 -31.85 -18.20
C GLY A 243 -17.41 -31.66 -16.70
N LYS A 244 -16.49 -32.14 -15.85
CA LYS A 244 -16.59 -31.97 -14.40
C LYS A 244 -16.29 -30.52 -14.05
N LYS A 245 -17.15 -29.96 -13.19
CA LYS A 245 -17.06 -28.55 -12.75
C LYS A 245 -16.49 -28.44 -11.35
N SER A 246 -15.52 -27.54 -11.20
CA SER A 246 -15.02 -27.04 -9.93
C SER A 246 -15.44 -25.58 -9.79
N VAL A 247 -16.08 -25.23 -8.69
CA VAL A 247 -16.63 -23.89 -8.45
C VAL A 247 -15.92 -23.27 -7.25
N PHE A 248 -15.36 -22.09 -7.46
CA PHE A 248 -14.65 -21.31 -6.46
C PHE A 248 -15.42 -20.01 -6.22
N THR A 249 -15.69 -19.71 -4.96
CA THR A 249 -16.52 -18.57 -4.54
C THR A 249 -15.86 -17.89 -3.33
N PRO A 250 -15.89 -16.56 -3.22
CA PRO A 250 -15.47 -15.86 -2.01
C PRO A 250 -16.06 -16.50 -0.74
N LEU A 251 -15.22 -16.71 0.27
CA LEU A 251 -15.64 -17.29 1.54
C LEU A 251 -16.23 -16.22 2.46
N HIS A 252 -16.70 -16.63 3.62
CA HIS A 252 -17.16 -15.73 4.67
C HIS A 252 -16.39 -16.02 5.95
N ARG A 253 -16.14 -14.99 6.74
CA ARG A 253 -15.60 -15.10 8.09
C ARG A 253 -16.47 -14.32 9.07
N GLU A 254 -16.34 -14.62 10.35
CA GLU A 254 -16.97 -13.84 11.40
C GLU A 254 -16.35 -12.44 11.45
N SER A 255 -17.18 -11.41 11.53
CA SER A 255 -16.73 -10.04 11.68
C SER A 255 -16.00 -9.86 13.02
N ILE A 256 -14.92 -9.08 12.98
CA ILE A 256 -14.14 -8.70 14.16
C ILE A 256 -15.00 -7.94 15.19
N CYS A 257 -16.10 -7.32 14.76
CA CYS A 257 -17.03 -6.59 15.62
C CYS A 257 -17.90 -7.49 16.52
N GLY A 258 -17.92 -8.82 16.30
CA GLY A 258 -18.37 -9.80 17.30
C GLY A 258 -19.88 -9.94 17.53
N GLU A 259 -20.73 -9.49 16.60
CA GLU A 259 -22.20 -9.55 16.74
C GLU A 259 -22.85 -10.71 15.94
N GLY A 260 -22.07 -11.71 15.52
CA GLY A 260 -22.55 -12.79 14.65
C GLY A 260 -22.74 -12.37 13.18
N GLU A 261 -22.31 -11.15 12.84
CA GLU A 261 -22.21 -10.69 11.46
C GLU A 261 -21.08 -11.43 10.74
N THR A 262 -21.32 -11.82 9.49
CA THR A 262 -20.29 -12.42 8.63
C THR A 262 -19.91 -11.44 7.54
N GLU A 263 -18.62 -11.38 7.23
CA GLU A 263 -18.07 -10.57 6.15
C GLU A 263 -17.47 -11.48 5.07
N VAL A 264 -17.51 -11.01 3.83
CA VAL A 264 -16.96 -11.74 2.69
C VAL A 264 -15.44 -11.62 2.71
N VAL A 265 -14.76 -12.77 2.64
CA VAL A 265 -13.31 -12.82 2.48
C VAL A 265 -12.99 -12.67 0.98
N PRO A 266 -12.17 -11.69 0.58
CA PRO A 266 -11.68 -11.54 -0.78
C PRO A 266 -11.06 -12.84 -1.30
N MET A 267 -11.52 -13.28 -2.47
CA MET A 267 -10.89 -14.36 -3.20
C MET A 267 -9.84 -13.77 -4.14
N HIS A 268 -8.61 -14.25 -4.02
CA HIS A 268 -7.50 -13.86 -4.88
C HIS A 268 -7.34 -14.84 -6.03
N ILE A 269 -7.14 -14.32 -7.23
CA ILE A 269 -7.01 -15.09 -8.46
C ILE A 269 -5.75 -14.64 -9.19
N ASP A 270 -4.76 -15.52 -9.29
CA ASP A 270 -3.56 -15.30 -10.10
C ASP A 270 -3.71 -15.98 -11.46
N PHE A 271 -3.35 -15.27 -12.53
CA PHE A 271 -3.43 -15.73 -13.91
C PHE A 271 -2.03 -15.93 -14.48
N THR A 272 -1.81 -17.10 -15.08
CA THR A 272 -0.64 -17.42 -15.89
C THR A 272 -1.08 -18.20 -17.13
N ASP A 273 -0.18 -18.36 -18.10
CA ASP A 273 -0.44 -19.20 -19.27
C ASP A 273 -0.59 -20.70 -18.91
N GLU A 274 -0.05 -21.12 -17.77
CA GLU A 274 -0.04 -22.52 -17.34
C GLU A 274 -1.22 -22.88 -16.44
N TYR A 275 -1.61 -21.97 -15.54
CA TYR A 275 -2.65 -22.21 -14.54
C TYR A 275 -3.36 -20.92 -14.10
N VAL A 276 -4.59 -21.11 -13.60
CA VAL A 276 -5.29 -20.13 -12.75
C VAL A 276 -5.15 -20.61 -11.31
N LYS A 277 -4.53 -19.81 -10.45
CA LYS A 277 -4.40 -20.12 -9.03
C LYS A 277 -5.43 -19.32 -8.25
N ILE A 278 -6.20 -20.02 -7.42
CA ILE A 278 -7.33 -19.45 -6.70
C ILE A 278 -7.12 -19.63 -5.21
N THR A 279 -7.07 -18.53 -4.48
CA THR A 279 -6.87 -18.50 -3.02
C THR A 279 -8.11 -17.89 -2.38
N GLN A 280 -8.91 -18.75 -1.72
CA GLN A 280 -10.16 -18.37 -1.07
C GLN A 280 -10.00 -18.08 0.43
N ASN A 281 -8.96 -18.64 1.04
CA ASN A 281 -8.59 -18.42 2.43
C ASN A 281 -7.11 -18.02 2.45
N PRO A 282 -6.75 -16.83 2.97
CA PRO A 282 -5.37 -16.37 3.01
C PRO A 282 -4.43 -17.27 3.85
N ASP A 283 -4.98 -18.04 4.79
CA ASP A 283 -4.21 -18.94 5.65
C ASP A 283 -3.93 -20.31 5.01
N LEU A 284 -4.50 -20.59 3.83
CA LEU A 284 -4.36 -21.86 3.14
C LEU A 284 -3.70 -21.67 1.76
N PRO A 285 -2.94 -22.68 1.28
CA PRO A 285 -2.42 -22.63 -0.08
C PRO A 285 -3.56 -22.59 -1.09
N GLY A 286 -3.42 -21.73 -2.10
CA GLY A 286 -4.35 -21.67 -3.22
C GLY A 286 -4.39 -22.95 -4.05
N VAL A 287 -5.49 -23.16 -4.76
CA VAL A 287 -5.69 -24.27 -5.69
C VAL A 287 -5.26 -23.82 -7.09
N SER A 288 -4.29 -24.51 -7.68
CA SER A 288 -3.88 -24.28 -9.08
C SER A 288 -4.68 -25.18 -10.01
N VAL A 289 -5.41 -24.58 -10.95
CA VAL A 289 -6.14 -25.27 -12.02
C VAL A 289 -5.41 -25.05 -13.34
N PRO A 290 -4.93 -26.11 -14.03
CA PRO A 290 -4.23 -25.95 -15.30
C PRO A 290 -5.11 -25.28 -16.36
N VAL A 291 -4.54 -24.38 -17.16
CA VAL A 291 -5.22 -23.81 -18.33
C VAL A 291 -5.42 -24.89 -19.39
N ALA A 292 -4.41 -25.72 -19.62
CA ALA A 292 -4.51 -26.84 -20.53
C ALA A 292 -5.58 -27.85 -20.08
N GLY A 293 -6.52 -28.16 -20.97
CA GLY A 293 -7.59 -29.13 -20.72
C GLY A 293 -8.72 -28.64 -19.82
N HIS A 294 -8.75 -27.34 -19.48
CA HIS A 294 -9.85 -26.71 -18.76
C HIS A 294 -10.41 -25.52 -19.53
N SER A 295 -11.69 -25.25 -19.31
CA SER A 295 -12.32 -23.98 -19.68
C SER A 295 -12.75 -23.25 -18.41
N PHE A 296 -12.70 -21.93 -18.44
CA PHE A 296 -13.02 -21.08 -17.30
C PHE A 296 -14.20 -20.17 -17.64
N MET A 297 -15.02 -19.91 -16.63
CA MET A 297 -16.14 -18.97 -16.72
C MET A 297 -16.34 -18.30 -15.37
N SER A 298 -16.65 -17.01 -15.38
CA SER A 298 -17.03 -16.26 -14.20
C SER A 298 -18.55 -16.17 -14.08
N ARG A 299 -19.02 -15.97 -12.85
CA ARG A 299 -20.40 -15.58 -12.60
C ARG A 299 -20.46 -14.64 -11.39
N PRO A 300 -21.48 -13.77 -11.31
CA PRO A 300 -21.71 -12.98 -10.11
C PRO A 300 -21.85 -13.88 -8.88
N CYS A 301 -21.20 -13.49 -7.80
CA CYS A 301 -21.43 -13.99 -6.46
C CYS A 301 -22.14 -12.86 -5.69
N LEU A 302 -23.42 -13.06 -5.40
CA LEU A 302 -24.22 -12.10 -4.63
C LEU A 302 -24.24 -12.55 -3.16
N PRO A 303 -23.53 -11.85 -2.25
CA PRO A 303 -23.67 -12.09 -0.82
C PRO A 303 -25.12 -11.75 -0.43
N GLY A 304 -25.86 -12.69 0.14
CA GLY A 304 -27.22 -12.45 0.69
C GLY A 304 -28.42 -13.03 -0.09
N LEU A 305 -28.25 -13.64 -1.26
CA LEU A 305 -29.33 -14.42 -1.91
C LEU A 305 -29.28 -15.93 -1.61
N ALA A 306 -28.25 -16.36 -0.88
CA ALA A 306 -28.07 -17.74 -0.43
C ALA A 306 -28.61 -18.00 0.99
N SER A 307 -29.57 -17.18 1.48
CA SER A 307 -30.44 -17.60 2.57
C SER A 307 -31.59 -18.43 1.99
N PRO A 308 -31.66 -19.75 2.22
CA PRO A 308 -32.85 -20.50 1.86
C PRO A 308 -33.97 -20.09 2.83
N LEU A 309 -35.02 -19.46 2.32
CA LEU A 309 -36.33 -19.34 2.99
C LEU A 309 -36.32 -18.62 4.35
N GLY A 310 -36.09 -17.30 4.35
CA GLY A 310 -36.72 -16.41 5.33
C GLY A 310 -38.07 -15.97 4.78
N ILE A 311 -39.16 -16.59 5.25
CA ILE A 311 -40.54 -16.24 4.92
C ILE A 311 -40.74 -14.74 5.15
N ILE A 312 -41.07 -13.99 4.10
CA ILE A 312 -41.62 -12.63 4.23
C ILE A 312 -43.10 -12.84 4.60
N PRO A 313 -43.57 -12.49 5.81
CA PRO A 313 -45.00 -12.34 6.02
C PRO A 313 -45.42 -11.09 5.26
N CYS A 314 -46.09 -11.28 4.12
CA CYS A 314 -47.00 -10.27 3.61
C CYS A 314 -48.07 -10.05 4.69
N SER A 315 -48.11 -8.86 5.27
CA SER A 315 -49.31 -8.36 5.93
C SER A 315 -49.85 -7.18 5.14
N VAL A 316 -51.12 -7.35 4.74
CA VAL A 316 -52.03 -6.36 4.14
C VAL A 316 -52.13 -5.10 4.98
#